data_AF-A0A6A5YLM7-F1
#
_entry.id   AF-A0A6A5YLM7-F1
#
_cell.length_a   1.000
_cell.length_b   1.000
_cell.length_c   1.000
_cell.angle_alpha   90.00
_cell.angle_beta   90.00
_cell.angle_gamma   90.00
#
_symmetry.space_group_name_H-M   'P 1'
#
loop_
_entity.id
_entity.type
_entity.pdbx_description
1 polymer ?
#
loop_
_entity_poly.entity_id
_entity_poly.type
_entity_poly.pdbx_seq_one_letter_code
_entity_poly.pdbx_strand_id
1 'polypeptide(L)'
;MGTIYERAFLRLAASGASDSTEGLFKVPHETRPSPICVPFLSPDDGPHGSFYIQVAYNGTNPTCGPLVERAWVFQESELARRTVVFGKGSLSWVCRESDYTERFCEPHEWGRKWQRRPHDWTSKLDNYMY
;
A
#
# COMPACT_ATOMS: atom_id res chain seq x y z
N MET A 1 20.61 3.78 -12.89
CA MET A 1 19.44 2.99 -12.43
C MET A 1 18.15 3.81 -12.43
N GLY A 2 18.13 5.07 -11.98
CA GLY A 2 16.88 5.86 -11.89
C GLY A 2 16.04 5.98 -13.16
N THR A 3 16.67 6.14 -14.33
CA THR A 3 15.97 6.20 -15.63
C THR A 3 15.19 4.93 -15.97
N ILE A 4 15.59 3.78 -15.42
CA ILE A 4 14.88 2.50 -15.58
C ILE A 4 13.51 2.59 -14.90
N TYR A 5 13.46 3.03 -13.64
CA TYR A 5 12.22 3.13 -12.87
C TYR A 5 11.33 4.29 -13.35
N GLU A 6 11.92 5.42 -13.74
CA GLU A 6 11.19 6.58 -14.28
C GLU A 6 10.46 6.23 -15.58
N ARG A 7 11.15 5.51 -16.48
CA ARG A 7 10.63 5.14 -17.79
C ARG A 7 9.89 3.80 -17.79
N ALA A 8 9.96 3.03 -16.70
CA ALA A 8 9.17 1.81 -16.56
C ALA A 8 7.68 2.13 -16.76
N PHE A 9 7.01 1.26 -17.52
CA PHE A 9 5.56 1.35 -17.68
C PHE A 9 4.85 1.02 -16.37
N LEU A 10 5.35 -0.01 -15.67
CA LEU A 10 4.81 -0.54 -14.43
C LEU A 10 5.93 -1.12 -13.57
N ARG A 11 5.88 -0.85 -12.26
CA ARG A 11 6.72 -1.51 -11.25
C ARG A 11 5.89 -2.55 -10.50
N LEU A 12 6.45 -3.75 -10.32
CA LEU A 12 5.91 -4.76 -9.42
C LEU A 12 6.75 -4.79 -8.15
N ALA A 13 6.14 -4.48 -7.01
CA ALA A 13 6.82 -4.41 -5.72
C ALA A 13 6.41 -5.60 -4.85
N ALA A 14 7.33 -6.52 -4.58
CA ALA A 14 7.15 -7.65 -3.67
C ALA A 14 7.28 -7.20 -2.20
N SER A 15 6.42 -6.29 -1.73
CA SER A 15 6.54 -5.70 -0.39
C SER A 15 6.35 -6.69 0.76
N GLY A 16 5.62 -7.79 0.53
CA GLY A 16 5.49 -8.90 1.47
C GLY A 16 6.65 -9.89 1.47
N ALA A 17 7.62 -9.73 0.56
CA ALA A 17 8.79 -10.60 0.44
C ALA A 17 10.01 -10.00 1.16
N SER A 18 10.68 -10.82 1.98
CA SER A 18 11.90 -10.42 2.67
C SER A 18 13.08 -10.39 1.71
N ASP A 19 13.11 -11.34 0.76
CA ASP A 19 14.13 -11.44 -0.27
C ASP A 19 13.59 -12.02 -1.59
N SER A 20 14.47 -12.22 -2.57
CA SER A 20 14.13 -12.72 -3.90
C SER A 20 13.75 -14.20 -3.95
N THR A 21 13.96 -14.97 -2.87
CA THR A 21 13.63 -16.40 -2.82
C THR A 21 12.15 -16.64 -2.58
N GLU A 22 11.46 -15.70 -1.92
CA GLU A 22 10.09 -15.91 -1.48
C GLU A 22 9.03 -15.50 -2.53
N GLY A 23 9.44 -14.84 -3.60
CA GLY A 23 8.58 -14.49 -4.74
C GLY A 23 7.50 -13.44 -4.43
N LEU A 24 6.58 -13.28 -5.38
CA LEU A 24 5.57 -12.21 -5.41
C LEU A 24 4.22 -12.62 -4.79
N PHE A 25 3.82 -13.88 -4.97
CA PHE A 25 2.47 -14.37 -4.69
C PHE A 25 2.41 -15.14 -3.39
N LYS A 26 2.61 -14.44 -2.27
CA LYS A 26 2.73 -15.09 -0.96
C LYS A 26 1.43 -15.44 -0.27
N VAL A 27 0.31 -14.85 -0.66
CA VAL A 27 -0.95 -15.03 0.07
C VAL A 27 -2.04 -15.54 -0.86
N PRO A 28 -2.46 -16.80 -0.69
CA PRO A 28 -3.70 -17.30 -1.26
C PRO A 28 -4.86 -16.43 -0.78
N HIS A 29 -5.80 -16.10 -1.66
CA HIS A 29 -7.03 -15.37 -1.32
C HIS A 29 -7.80 -16.00 -0.15
N GLU A 30 -7.57 -17.30 0.11
CA GLU A 30 -8.26 -18.15 1.07
C GLU A 30 -7.91 -17.93 2.54
N THR A 31 -6.78 -17.30 2.89
CA THR A 31 -6.39 -17.07 4.30
C THR A 31 -6.90 -15.75 4.88
N ARG A 32 -7.77 -15.04 4.15
CA ARG A 32 -8.34 -13.77 4.60
C ARG A 32 -9.45 -14.03 5.62
N PRO A 33 -9.38 -13.48 6.84
CA PRO A 33 -10.49 -13.57 7.76
C PRO A 33 -11.71 -12.89 7.14
N SER A 34 -12.78 -13.66 6.95
CA SER A 34 -14.05 -13.13 6.44
C SER A 34 -14.59 -12.09 7.41
N PRO A 35 -15.20 -11.00 6.92
CA PRO A 35 -15.90 -10.05 7.78
C PRO A 35 -16.92 -10.79 8.65
N ILE A 36 -16.98 -10.44 9.93
CA ILE A 36 -17.96 -10.99 10.86
C ILE A 36 -19.20 -10.09 10.81
N CYS A 37 -20.35 -10.69 10.53
CA CYS A 37 -21.64 -10.00 10.60
C CYS A 37 -22.12 -9.99 12.05
N VAL A 38 -22.32 -8.79 12.61
CA VAL A 38 -22.82 -8.58 13.96
C VAL A 38 -24.19 -7.93 13.86
N PRO A 39 -25.26 -8.56 14.39
CA PRO A 39 -26.58 -7.95 14.39
C PRO A 39 -26.60 -6.75 15.34
N PHE A 40 -27.21 -5.65 14.89
CA PHE A 40 -27.54 -4.52 15.73
C PHE A 40 -28.89 -4.77 16.39
N LEU A 41 -28.90 -4.98 17.70
CA LEU A 41 -30.12 -5.26 18.45
C LEU A 41 -30.64 -3.97 19.08
N SER A 42 -31.88 -3.61 18.78
CA SER A 42 -32.61 -2.59 19.56
C SER A 42 -33.09 -3.23 20.86
N PRO A 43 -33.07 -2.52 22.01
CA PRO A 43 -33.51 -3.06 23.29
C PRO A 43 -34.94 -3.63 23.26
N ASP A 44 -35.81 -3.07 22.43
CA ASP A 44 -37.25 -3.32 22.47
C ASP A 44 -37.81 -4.05 21.24
N ASP A 45 -37.07 -4.11 20.12
CA ASP A 45 -37.63 -4.45 18.78
C ASP A 45 -36.81 -5.47 17.96
N GLY A 46 -35.87 -6.19 18.59
CA GLY A 46 -35.07 -7.21 17.90
C GLY A 46 -33.99 -6.64 16.96
N PRO A 47 -33.50 -7.42 15.97
CA PRO A 47 -32.42 -6.99 15.07
C PRO A 47 -32.88 -5.86 14.14
N HIS A 48 -32.35 -4.67 14.38
CA HIS A 48 -32.66 -3.41 13.69
C HIS A 48 -31.65 -3.09 12.56
N GLY A 49 -30.69 -3.98 12.33
CA GLY A 49 -29.67 -3.89 11.28
C GLY A 49 -28.51 -4.87 11.50
N SER A 50 -27.48 -4.78 10.67
CA SER A 50 -26.23 -5.52 10.85
C SER A 50 -25.02 -4.65 10.52
N PHE A 51 -23.93 -4.90 11.23
CA PHE A 51 -22.61 -4.34 10.94
C PHE A 51 -21.67 -5.45 10.50
N TYR A 52 -20.83 -5.18 9.50
CA TYR A 52 -19.74 -6.07 9.14
C TYR A 52 -18.46 -5.55 9.78
N ILE A 53 -17.85 -6.36 10.63
CA ILE A 53 -16.60 -6.02 11.32
C ILE A 53 -15.49 -6.86 10.70
N GLN A 54 -14.40 -6.21 10.30
CA GLN A 54 -13.19 -6.88 9.86
C GLN A 54 -11.99 -6.26 10.58
N VAL A 55 -11.03 -7.11 10.97
CA VAL A 55 -9.79 -6.63 11.58
C VAL A 55 -9.04 -5.78 10.55
N ALA A 56 -8.80 -4.51 10.90
CA ALA A 56 -7.99 -3.62 10.10
C ALA A 56 -6.58 -4.19 9.98
N TYR A 57 -6.11 -4.35 8.74
CA TYR A 57 -4.78 -4.87 8.47
C TYR A 57 -3.90 -3.74 7.96
N ASN A 58 -2.89 -3.41 8.75
CA ASN A 58 -2.00 -2.29 8.48
C ASN A 58 -0.96 -2.58 7.37
N GLY A 59 -0.93 -3.80 6.82
CA GLY A 59 0.07 -4.20 5.81
C GLY A 59 -0.27 -3.82 4.36
N THR A 60 -1.29 -2.98 4.14
CA THR A 60 -1.67 -2.47 2.80
C THR A 60 -0.87 -1.23 2.40
N ASN A 61 -0.15 -0.61 3.34
CA ASN A 61 0.63 0.59 3.06
C ASN A 61 1.83 0.22 2.16
N PRO A 62 1.98 0.84 0.96
CA PRO A 62 3.16 0.67 0.11
C PRO A 62 4.48 1.00 0.82
N THR A 63 4.44 1.75 1.92
CA THR A 63 5.60 2.09 2.75
C THR A 63 5.80 1.14 3.93
N CYS A 64 5.13 -0.01 3.96
CA CYS A 64 5.25 -1.00 5.03
C CYS A 64 5.64 -2.36 4.47
N GLY A 65 6.54 -3.04 5.16
CA GLY A 65 7.02 -4.38 4.83
C GLY A 65 8.54 -4.43 4.60
N PRO A 66 9.11 -5.65 4.53
CA PRO A 66 10.57 -5.83 4.41
C PRO A 66 11.21 -5.11 3.22
N LEU A 67 10.46 -4.89 2.14
CA LEU A 67 11.00 -4.25 0.94
C LEU A 67 11.45 -2.80 1.21
N VAL A 68 10.75 -2.06 2.07
CA VAL A 68 11.03 -0.62 2.29
C VAL A 68 12.27 -0.37 3.15
N GLU A 69 12.76 -1.40 3.84
CA GLU A 69 14.00 -1.33 4.64
C GLU A 69 15.25 -1.27 3.75
N ARG A 70 15.11 -1.57 2.45
CA ARG A 70 16.20 -1.56 1.47
C ARG A 70 16.42 -0.14 0.95
N ALA A 71 17.59 0.44 1.19
CA ALA A 71 17.89 1.84 0.83
C ALA A 71 17.58 2.20 -0.63
N TRP A 72 17.84 1.30 -1.59
CA TRP A 72 17.56 1.55 -3.01
C TRP A 72 16.07 1.57 -3.37
N VAL A 73 15.21 0.95 -2.56
CA VAL A 73 13.77 0.88 -2.81
C VAL A 73 13.11 2.25 -2.80
N PHE A 74 13.69 3.21 -2.06
CA PHE A 74 13.24 4.60 -2.10
C PHE A 74 13.30 5.20 -3.51
N GLN A 75 14.41 4.96 -4.23
CA GLN A 75 14.53 5.43 -5.61
C GLN A 75 13.54 4.71 -6.54
N GLU A 76 13.31 3.42 -6.32
CA GLU A 76 12.35 2.65 -7.12
C GLU A 76 10.90 3.13 -6.92
N SER A 77 10.52 3.51 -5.69
CA SER A 77 9.17 3.94 -5.37
C SER A 77 8.88 5.37 -5.84
N GLU A 78 9.83 6.28 -5.69
CA GLU A 78 9.63 7.69 -6.06
C GLU A 78 9.63 7.91 -7.57
N LEU A 79 10.47 7.17 -8.31
CA LEU A 79 10.61 7.37 -9.75
C LEU A 79 9.53 6.64 -10.54
N ALA A 80 9.03 5.50 -10.05
CA ALA A 80 7.99 4.74 -10.74
C ALA A 80 6.66 5.50 -10.75
N ARG A 81 6.10 5.70 -11.96
CA ARG A 81 4.80 6.40 -12.13
C ARG A 81 3.59 5.55 -11.72
N ARG A 82 3.75 4.23 -11.76
CA ARG A 82 2.70 3.22 -11.53
C ARG A 82 3.34 2.02 -10.84
N THR A 83 2.79 1.62 -9.71
CA THR A 83 3.29 0.50 -8.91
C THR A 83 2.13 -0.39 -8.49
N VAL A 84 2.27 -1.70 -8.71
CA VAL A 84 1.46 -2.71 -8.04
C VAL A 84 2.27 -3.27 -6.87
N VAL A 85 1.72 -3.16 -5.68
CA VAL A 85 2.34 -3.62 -4.44
C VAL A 85 1.70 -4.92 -3.99
N PHE A 86 2.52 -5.95 -3.93
CA PHE A 86 2.18 -7.27 -3.39
C PHE A 86 2.62 -7.30 -1.93
N GLY A 87 1.72 -6.94 -1.03
CA GLY A 87 1.93 -7.01 0.42
C GLY A 87 1.75 -8.43 0.96
N LYS A 88 1.88 -8.58 2.28
CA LYS A 88 1.75 -9.87 3.00
C LYS A 88 0.28 -10.34 3.14
N GLY A 89 -0.53 -10.05 2.12
CA GLY A 89 -1.95 -10.42 2.10
C GLY A 89 -2.84 -9.44 1.35
N SER A 90 -2.26 -8.48 0.64
CA SER A 90 -3.03 -7.53 -0.16
C SER A 90 -2.33 -7.08 -1.41
N LEU A 91 -3.14 -6.77 -2.42
CA LEU A 91 -2.71 -6.11 -3.62
C LEU A 91 -3.16 -4.64 -3.59
N SER A 92 -2.20 -3.73 -3.75
CA SER A 92 -2.47 -2.30 -3.84
C SER A 92 -1.94 -1.74 -5.16
N TRP A 93 -2.73 -0.89 -5.80
CA TRP A 93 -2.34 -0.05 -6.91
C TRP A 93 -1.96 1.34 -6.39
N VAL A 94 -0.84 1.88 -6.87
CA VAL A 94 -0.43 3.26 -6.59
C VAL A 94 0.03 3.92 -7.88
N CYS A 95 -0.53 5.08 -8.18
CA CYS A 95 -0.03 5.98 -9.21
C CYS A 95 0.00 7.43 -8.70
N ARG A 96 0.37 8.38 -9.56
CA ARG A 96 0.46 9.81 -9.20
C ARG A 96 -0.89 10.48 -8.90
N GLU A 97 -1.99 9.85 -9.31
CA GLU A 97 -3.34 10.43 -9.24
C GLU A 97 -4.22 9.71 -8.22
N SER A 98 -3.96 8.43 -7.98
CA SER A 98 -4.84 7.57 -7.17
C SER A 98 -4.08 6.40 -6.56
N ASP A 99 -4.56 5.96 -5.41
CA ASP A 99 -4.22 4.67 -4.81
C ASP A 99 -5.50 3.86 -4.57
N TYR A 100 -5.42 2.56 -4.88
CA TYR A 100 -6.49 1.60 -4.63
C TYR A 100 -5.90 0.39 -3.94
N THR A 101 -6.68 -0.27 -3.10
CA THR A 101 -6.27 -1.54 -2.50
C THR A 101 -7.45 -2.47 -2.46
N GLU A 102 -7.20 -3.76 -2.63
CA GLU A 102 -8.25 -4.79 -2.57
C GLU A 102 -9.04 -4.82 -1.26
N ARG A 103 -8.54 -4.18 -0.20
CA ARG A 103 -9.16 -4.20 1.13
C ARG A 103 -10.13 -3.06 1.38
N PHE A 104 -10.12 -2.02 0.56
CA PHE A 104 -10.99 -0.87 0.72
C PHE A 104 -11.60 -0.51 -0.64
N CYS A 105 -12.93 -0.54 -0.74
CA CYS A 105 -13.65 -0.10 -1.94
C CYS A 105 -13.74 1.42 -2.06
N GLU A 106 -13.38 2.17 -1.02
CA GLU A 106 -13.33 3.62 -1.04
C GLU A 106 -11.90 4.11 -1.26
N PRO A 107 -11.69 5.21 -2.02
CA PRO A 107 -10.40 5.86 -2.12
C PRO A 107 -9.91 6.22 -0.71
N HIS A 108 -8.87 5.56 -0.25
CA HIS A 108 -8.26 5.90 1.03
C HIS A 108 -7.57 7.26 0.85
N GLU A 109 -7.87 8.25 1.71
CA GLU A 109 -7.35 9.62 1.57
C GLU A 109 -5.82 9.75 1.77
N TRP A 110 -5.08 8.64 1.82
CA TRP A 110 -3.62 8.64 1.87
C TRP A 110 -2.99 9.25 0.61
N GLY A 111 -3.66 9.13 -0.54
CA GLY A 111 -3.27 9.77 -1.79
C GLY A 111 -3.08 11.28 -1.69
N ARG A 112 -3.67 11.97 -0.70
CA ARG A 112 -3.45 13.41 -0.51
C ARG A 112 -2.16 13.76 0.23
N LYS A 113 -1.55 12.85 0.99
CA LYS A 113 -0.28 13.14 1.72
C LYS A 113 0.97 13.06 0.84
N TRP A 114 0.87 12.44 -0.34
CA TRP A 114 1.93 12.40 -1.34
C TRP A 114 1.66 13.27 -2.57
N GLN A 115 0.49 13.91 -2.65
CA GLN A 115 0.34 15.09 -3.52
C GLN A 115 1.25 16.20 -2.97
N ARG A 116 2.42 16.31 -3.58
CA ARG A 116 3.46 17.32 -3.36
C ARG A 116 4.23 17.16 -2.04
N ARG A 117 5.20 16.25 -2.02
CA ARG A 117 6.55 16.78 -1.73
C ARG A 117 7.03 17.35 -3.06
N PRO A 118 7.19 18.68 -3.19
CA PRO A 118 7.87 19.25 -4.33
C PRO A 118 9.19 18.50 -4.53
N HIS A 119 9.62 18.36 -5.77
CA HIS A 119 10.91 17.83 -6.20
C HIS A 119 12.14 18.62 -5.63
N ASP A 120 11.97 19.32 -4.52
CA ASP A 120 12.98 20.12 -3.85
C ASP A 120 13.90 19.22 -3.00
N TRP A 121 14.56 18.29 -3.68
CA TRP A 121 15.71 17.57 -3.14
C TRP A 121 16.93 18.48 -3.04
N THR A 122 16.93 19.58 -3.80
CA THR A 122 17.94 20.64 -3.79
C THR A 122 18.10 21.24 -2.39
N SER A 123 17.02 21.66 -1.74
CA SER A 123 17.09 22.24 -0.39
C SER A 123 17.59 21.28 0.71
N LYS A 124 17.56 19.97 0.48
CA LYS A 124 18.13 18.97 1.39
C LYS A 124 19.59 18.66 1.11
N LEU A 125 20.04 18.76 -0.14
CA LEU A 125 21.42 18.48 -0.53
C LEU A 125 22.35 19.68 -0.27
N ASP A 126 21.82 20.91 -0.25
CA ASP A 126 22.59 22.11 0.09
C ASP A 126 23.16 22.08 1.53
N ASN A 127 22.55 21.32 2.44
CA ASN A 127 23.05 21.13 3.81
C ASN A 127 24.16 20.07 3.94
N TYR A 128 24.50 19.36 2.87
CA TYR A 128 25.51 18.29 2.87
C TYR A 128 26.68 18.56 1.90
N MET A 129 26.77 19.77 1.31
CA MET A 129 27.88 20.19 0.44
C MET A 129 28.83 21.20 1.09
N TYR A 130 29.21 20.98 2.36
CA TYR A 130 30.37 21.62 2.98
C TYR A 130 31.39 20.57 3.41
#